data_AF-A0A943K503-F1
#
_entry.id   AF-A0A943K503-F1
#
_cell.length_a   1.000
_cell.length_b   1.000
_cell.length_c   1.000
_cell.angle_alpha   90.00
_cell.angle_beta   90.00
_cell.angle_gamma   90.00
#
_symmetry.space_group_name_H-M   'P 1'
#
loop_
_entity.id
_entity.type
_entity.pdbx_description
1 polymer ?
#
loop_
_entity_poly.entity_id
_entity_poly.type
_entity_poly.pdbx_seq_one_letter_code
_entity_poly.pdbx_strand_id
1 'polypeptide(L)'
;MNASGKINGYTEEEAKTLVEYIRKGKKSGKTLTALFAAYGAEHGRARGSVRNYYYALMRSAGSDERVMKLLDGKELSVEKIREFTEEETDAALKSILAEKSKGISVRRAIMNVTGADTKLGLRLQNKYRNVLKKQPERIERAKKELGLENAGQAKGGAVGAAEKSVAGSVKKFAAGGKTAPCGEFLKRRLEREINLLYERIAGALREENARLKEENERLKRLLSIKR
;
A
#
# COMPACT_ATOMS: atom_id res chain seq x y z
N MET A 1 -15.60 38.09 14.42
CA MET A 1 -14.87 36.99 15.08
C MET A 1 -13.96 36.36 14.04
N ASN A 2 -12.65 36.56 14.20
CA ASN A 2 -11.66 36.38 13.13
C ASN A 2 -11.51 34.91 12.70
N ALA A 3 -11.82 34.64 11.44
CA ALA A 3 -11.31 33.46 10.76
C ALA A 3 -9.79 33.60 10.59
N SER A 4 -9.05 32.48 10.71
CA SER A 4 -7.62 32.34 10.37
C SER A 4 -6.56 32.46 11.49
N GLY A 5 -6.83 31.89 12.66
CA GLY A 5 -5.79 31.47 13.64
C GLY A 5 -5.37 30.00 13.48
N LYS A 6 -5.41 29.45 12.25
CA LYS A 6 -5.14 28.02 12.00
C LYS A 6 -3.78 27.84 11.32
N ILE A 7 -2.88 27.12 11.96
CA ILE A 7 -1.61 26.66 11.37
C ILE A 7 -1.89 25.28 10.77
N ASN A 8 -1.78 25.13 9.44
CA ASN A 8 -1.96 23.86 8.73
C ASN A 8 -3.22 23.05 9.13
N GLY A 9 -4.34 23.74 9.38
CA GLY A 9 -5.65 23.13 9.71
C GLY A 9 -5.92 22.88 11.20
N TYR A 10 -4.95 23.15 12.08
CA TYR A 10 -5.08 23.11 13.54
C TYR A 10 -5.01 24.53 14.11
N THR A 11 -5.70 24.79 15.23
CA THR A 11 -5.57 26.06 15.92
C THR A 11 -4.19 26.18 16.59
N GLU A 12 -3.74 27.41 16.87
CA GLU A 12 -2.48 27.63 17.59
C GLU A 12 -2.47 26.96 18.98
N GLU A 13 -3.63 26.83 19.63
CA GLU A 13 -3.81 26.16 20.92
C GLU A 13 -3.71 24.63 20.80
N GLU A 14 -4.36 24.04 19.79
CA GLU A 14 -4.22 22.62 19.46
C GLU A 14 -2.77 22.28 19.09
N ALA A 15 -2.04 23.20 18.44
CA ALA A 15 -0.64 23.02 18.10
C ALA A 15 0.26 22.97 19.35
N LYS A 16 0.05 23.92 20.28
CA LYS A 16 0.80 24.00 21.55
C LYS A 16 0.63 22.74 22.39
N THR A 17 -0.64 22.36 22.61
CA THR A 17 -1.02 21.18 23.40
C THR A 17 -0.46 19.89 22.79
N LEU A 18 -0.55 19.72 21.47
CA LEU A 18 0.06 18.57 20.77
C LEU A 18 1.57 18.48 20.99
N VAL A 19 2.29 19.58 20.79
CA VAL A 19 3.75 19.58 20.91
C VAL A 19 4.18 19.29 22.36
N GLU A 20 3.49 19.85 23.35
CA GLU A 20 3.74 19.54 24.76
C GLU A 20 3.44 18.09 25.12
N TYR A 21 2.31 17.56 24.62
CA TYR A 21 1.91 16.17 24.82
C TYR A 21 2.96 15.20 24.27
N ILE A 22 3.46 15.46 23.05
CA ILE A 22 4.50 14.64 22.43
C ILE A 22 5.82 14.77 23.22
N ARG A 23 6.18 15.98 23.70
CA ARG A 23 7.38 16.17 24.54
C ARG A 23 7.32 15.32 25.82
N LYS A 24 6.19 15.38 26.54
CA LYS A 24 5.96 14.58 27.76
C LYS A 24 5.97 13.08 27.44
N GLY A 25 5.37 12.69 26.33
CA GLY A 25 5.37 11.32 25.81
C GLY A 25 6.76 10.79 25.48
N LYS A 26 7.60 11.61 24.83
CA LYS A 26 8.97 11.24 24.44
C LYS A 26 9.87 11.11 25.68
N LYS A 27 9.73 12.00 26.67
CA LYS A 27 10.44 11.89 27.96
C LYS A 27 10.04 10.64 28.76
N SER A 28 8.80 10.18 28.61
CA SER A 28 8.31 8.94 29.24
C SER A 28 8.56 7.67 28.41
N GLY A 29 9.35 7.75 27.32
CA GLY A 29 9.72 6.59 26.49
C GLY A 29 8.61 6.02 25.61
N LYS A 30 7.48 6.71 25.47
CA LYS A 30 6.36 6.26 24.62
C LYS A 30 6.67 6.46 23.14
N THR A 31 6.20 5.54 22.31
CA THR A 31 6.38 5.64 20.84
C THR A 31 5.49 6.73 20.24
N LEU A 32 5.98 7.41 19.20
CA LEU A 32 5.21 8.45 18.48
C LEU A 32 3.86 7.91 17.97
N THR A 33 3.83 6.66 17.51
CA THR A 33 2.61 6.00 17.04
C THR A 33 1.53 5.92 18.12
N ALA A 34 1.91 5.56 19.35
CA ALA A 34 1.00 5.49 20.49
C ALA A 34 0.54 6.91 20.91
N LEU A 35 1.45 7.88 20.90
CA LEU A 35 1.13 9.27 21.25
C LEU A 35 0.15 9.91 20.27
N PHE A 36 0.31 9.68 18.96
CA PHE A 36 -0.64 10.18 17.96
C PHE A 36 -2.02 9.53 18.07
N ALA A 37 -2.07 8.25 18.46
CA ALA A 37 -3.33 7.55 18.65
C ALA A 37 -4.08 8.07 19.89
N ALA A 38 -3.36 8.24 21.01
CA ALA A 38 -3.94 8.74 22.26
C ALA A 38 -4.40 10.20 22.12
N TYR A 39 -3.56 11.07 21.57
CA TYR A 39 -3.93 12.47 21.33
C TYR A 39 -5.12 12.59 20.37
N GLY A 40 -5.15 11.78 19.31
CA GLY A 40 -6.26 11.76 18.36
C GLY A 40 -7.58 11.32 18.99
N ALA A 41 -7.54 10.33 19.89
CA ALA A 41 -8.73 9.88 20.62
C ALA A 41 -9.29 10.96 21.55
N GLU A 42 -8.42 11.71 22.23
CA GLU A 42 -8.79 12.77 23.17
C GLU A 42 -9.37 14.02 22.47
N HIS A 43 -8.85 14.36 21.28
CA HIS A 43 -9.22 15.58 20.54
C HIS A 43 -10.15 15.31 19.35
N GLY A 44 -10.71 14.10 19.23
CA GLY A 44 -11.60 13.73 18.12
C GLY A 44 -10.94 13.78 16.73
N ARG A 45 -9.62 13.58 16.65
CA ARG A 45 -8.85 13.62 15.39
C ARG A 45 -8.38 12.23 14.99
N ALA A 46 -8.41 11.94 13.69
CA ALA A 46 -7.83 10.71 13.17
C ALA A 46 -6.31 10.66 13.43
N ARG A 47 -5.81 9.51 13.89
CA ARG A 47 -4.38 9.25 14.13
C ARG A 47 -3.48 9.70 12.96
N GLY A 48 -3.91 9.43 11.73
CA GLY A 48 -3.19 9.82 10.52
C GLY A 48 -3.12 11.33 10.30
N SER A 49 -4.16 12.07 10.72
CA SER A 49 -4.22 13.53 10.64
C SER A 49 -3.23 14.17 11.62
N VAL A 50 -3.24 13.73 12.88
CA VAL A 50 -2.32 14.20 13.93
C VAL A 50 -0.87 13.96 13.51
N ARG A 51 -0.57 12.75 13.01
CA ARG A 51 0.75 12.39 12.48
C ARG A 51 1.15 13.31 11.31
N ASN A 52 0.27 13.50 10.34
CA ASN A 52 0.56 14.33 9.16
C ASN A 52 0.83 15.78 9.54
N TYR A 53 0.03 16.31 10.47
CA TYR A 53 0.20 17.64 11.01
C TYR A 53 1.52 17.81 11.75
N TYR A 54 1.88 16.86 12.63
CA TYR A 54 3.16 16.88 13.34
C TYR A 54 4.36 16.91 12.39
N TYR A 55 4.37 16.10 11.33
CA TYR A 55 5.45 16.14 10.35
C TYR A 55 5.41 17.39 9.46
N ALA A 56 4.23 17.98 9.21
CA ALA A 56 4.11 19.25 8.52
C ALA A 56 4.68 20.40 9.37
N LEU A 57 4.38 20.44 10.67
CA LEU A 57 4.97 21.38 11.63
C LEU A 57 6.49 21.27 11.67
N MET A 58 7.03 20.05 11.74
CA MET A 58 8.48 19.84 11.77
C MET A 58 9.15 20.20 10.43
N ARG A 59 8.41 20.15 9.32
CA ARG A 59 8.87 20.62 8.01
C ARG A 59 8.81 22.16 7.90
N SER A 60 7.78 22.79 8.46
CA SER A 60 7.59 24.25 8.44
C SER A 60 8.31 24.97 9.59
N ALA A 61 8.91 24.24 10.53
CA ALA A 61 9.79 24.77 11.58
C ALA A 61 10.97 25.60 11.06
N GLY A 62 11.34 25.47 9.78
CA GLY A 62 12.34 26.32 9.13
C GLY A 62 11.78 27.51 8.34
N SER A 63 10.46 27.64 8.22
CA SER A 63 9.80 28.63 7.34
C SER A 63 8.83 29.56 8.08
N ASP A 64 8.13 29.06 9.10
CA ASP A 64 7.13 29.83 9.85
C ASP A 64 7.70 30.32 11.20
N GLU A 65 7.81 31.63 11.38
CA GLU A 65 8.29 32.26 12.62
C GLU A 65 7.43 31.89 13.85
N ARG A 66 6.12 31.66 13.64
CA ARG A 66 5.19 31.19 14.69
C ARG A 66 5.50 29.77 15.13
N VAL A 67 5.85 28.89 14.19
CA VAL A 67 6.18 27.49 14.48
C VAL A 67 7.56 27.41 15.14
N MET A 68 8.51 28.27 14.76
CA MET A 68 9.77 28.42 15.48
C MET A 68 9.56 28.83 16.93
N LYS A 69 8.76 29.87 17.22
CA LYS A 69 8.44 30.26 18.61
C LYS A 69 7.74 29.16 19.42
N LEU A 70 7.00 28.26 18.77
CA LEU A 70 6.34 27.12 19.41
C LEU A 70 7.28 25.93 19.71
N LEU A 71 8.35 25.81 18.93
CA LEU A 71 9.36 24.76 19.01
C LEU A 71 10.62 25.20 19.76
N ASP A 72 10.79 26.50 20.00
CA ASP A 72 11.91 27.05 20.74
C ASP A 72 11.99 26.44 22.15
N GLY A 73 13.18 25.95 22.52
CA GLY A 73 13.41 25.22 23.78
C GLY A 73 12.81 23.81 23.89
N LYS A 74 12.26 23.23 22.81
CA LYS A 74 11.74 21.85 22.81
C LYS A 74 12.62 20.95 21.94
N GLU A 75 13.35 20.03 22.57
CA GLU A 75 14.24 19.04 21.93
C GLU A 75 13.50 17.95 21.12
N LEU A 76 12.61 18.36 20.21
CA LEU A 76 11.98 17.49 19.24
C LEU A 76 12.72 17.59 17.91
N SER A 77 13.80 16.83 17.79
CA SER A 77 14.41 16.55 16.50
C SER A 77 13.69 15.38 15.81
N VAL A 78 13.30 15.57 14.56
CA VAL A 78 13.00 14.49 13.62
C VAL A 78 14.28 14.20 12.85
N GLU A 79 14.64 12.93 12.72
CA GLU A 79 15.78 12.51 11.89
C GLU A 79 15.59 13.05 10.46
N LYS A 80 16.53 13.87 9.98
CA LYS A 80 16.48 14.43 8.64
C LYS A 80 16.61 13.28 7.64
N ILE A 81 15.54 12.98 6.93
CA ILE A 81 15.53 11.95 5.89
C ILE A 81 16.40 12.46 4.73
N ARG A 82 17.55 11.83 4.46
CA ARG A 82 18.39 12.11 3.28
C ARG A 82 17.54 11.95 2.01
N GLU A 83 17.46 12.97 1.16
CA GLU A 83 16.74 12.85 -0.11
C GLU A 83 17.51 11.99 -1.11
N PHE A 84 16.80 11.33 -2.03
CA PHE A 84 17.46 10.62 -3.14
C PHE A 84 18.01 11.63 -4.13
N THR A 85 19.28 11.49 -4.48
CA THR A 85 19.87 12.30 -5.55
C THR A 85 19.25 11.94 -6.91
N GLU A 86 19.49 12.81 -7.89
CA GLU A 86 19.06 12.57 -9.26
C GLU A 86 19.73 11.31 -9.82
N GLU A 87 21.04 11.13 -9.61
CA GLU A 87 21.75 9.95 -10.13
C GLU A 87 21.28 8.66 -9.46
N GLU A 88 21.07 8.68 -8.13
CA GLU A 88 20.52 7.54 -7.38
C GLU A 88 19.13 7.14 -7.90
N THR A 89 18.32 8.13 -8.27
CA THR A 89 16.99 7.91 -8.83
C THR A 89 17.08 7.25 -10.20
N ASP A 90 17.95 7.75 -11.08
CA ASP A 90 18.12 7.22 -12.44
C ASP A 90 18.71 5.81 -12.45
N ALA A 91 19.72 5.55 -11.62
CA ALA A 91 20.29 4.22 -11.45
C ALA A 91 19.24 3.20 -10.95
N ALA A 92 18.42 3.60 -9.98
CA ALA A 92 17.34 2.76 -9.47
C ALA A 92 16.24 2.54 -10.53
N LEU A 93 15.86 3.57 -11.29
CA LEU A 93 14.90 3.43 -12.39
C LEU A 93 15.40 2.47 -13.47
N LYS A 94 16.67 2.56 -13.86
CA LYS A 94 17.27 1.66 -14.83
C LYS A 94 17.21 0.22 -14.37
N SER A 95 17.58 -0.03 -13.11
CA SER A 95 17.54 -1.37 -12.51
C SER A 95 16.11 -1.94 -12.45
N ILE A 96 15.13 -1.11 -12.04
CA ILE A 96 13.72 -1.51 -12.01
C ILE A 96 13.18 -1.82 -13.41
N LEU A 97 13.52 -1.01 -14.41
CA LEU A 97 13.07 -1.22 -15.79
C LEU A 97 13.71 -2.46 -16.43
N ALA A 98 14.98 -2.74 -16.11
CA ALA A 98 15.68 -3.95 -16.55
C ALA A 98 15.11 -5.24 -15.92
N GLU A 99 14.59 -5.18 -14.70
CA GLU A 99 13.85 -6.31 -14.12
C GLU A 99 12.43 -6.42 -14.67
N LYS A 100 11.80 -5.28 -14.96
CA LYS A 100 10.49 -5.24 -15.59
C LYS A 100 10.50 -5.87 -16.99
N SER A 101 11.57 -5.70 -17.76
CA SER A 101 11.71 -6.36 -19.08
C SER A 101 11.76 -7.88 -18.98
N LYS A 102 12.17 -8.43 -17.82
CA LYS A 102 12.12 -9.86 -17.51
C LYS A 102 10.73 -10.35 -17.07
N GLY A 103 9.71 -9.49 -17.13
CA GLY A 103 8.34 -9.81 -16.70
C GLY A 103 8.11 -9.72 -15.18
N ILE A 104 9.06 -9.18 -14.41
CA ILE A 104 8.94 -9.05 -12.96
C ILE A 104 8.12 -7.80 -12.63
N SER A 105 7.19 -7.92 -11.66
CA SER A 105 6.41 -6.77 -11.20
C SER A 105 7.30 -5.69 -10.59
N VAL A 106 6.97 -4.41 -10.80
CA VAL A 106 7.73 -3.26 -10.26
C VAL A 106 7.96 -3.38 -8.74
N ARG A 107 6.96 -3.85 -7.98
CA ARG A 107 7.11 -4.06 -6.54
C ARG A 107 8.18 -5.10 -6.22
N ARG A 108 8.18 -6.23 -6.94
CA ARG A 108 9.18 -7.28 -6.75
C ARG A 108 10.56 -6.82 -7.22
N ALA A 109 10.62 -6.07 -8.31
CA ALA A 109 11.86 -5.48 -8.81
C ALA A 109 12.50 -4.54 -7.79
N ILE A 110 11.70 -3.68 -7.15
CA ILE A 110 12.19 -2.82 -6.06
C ILE A 110 12.75 -3.66 -4.91
N MET A 111 12.07 -4.75 -4.52
CA MET A 111 12.57 -5.63 -3.46
C MET A 111 13.85 -6.37 -3.85
N ASN A 112 14.02 -6.73 -5.11
CA ASN A 112 15.25 -7.35 -5.59
C ASN A 112 16.42 -6.35 -5.61
N VAL A 113 16.16 -5.11 -6.06
CA VAL A 113 17.15 -4.01 -6.09
C VAL A 113 17.56 -3.57 -4.68
N THR A 114 16.62 -3.48 -3.73
CA THR A 114 16.93 -3.05 -2.34
C THR A 114 17.26 -4.21 -1.39
N GLY A 115 17.11 -5.46 -1.84
CA GLY A 115 17.35 -6.66 -1.05
C GLY A 115 16.54 -6.68 0.26
N ALA A 116 17.24 -6.89 1.38
CA ALA A 116 16.64 -7.00 2.72
C ALA A 116 16.28 -5.65 3.37
N ASP A 117 16.70 -4.51 2.79
CA ASP A 117 16.39 -3.20 3.37
C ASP A 117 14.96 -2.77 3.02
N THR A 118 14.05 -3.12 3.93
CA THR A 118 12.63 -2.77 3.84
C THR A 118 12.36 -1.27 3.90
N LYS A 119 13.19 -0.50 4.64
CA LYS A 119 13.05 0.96 4.78
C LYS A 119 13.45 1.64 3.48
N LEU A 120 14.56 1.22 2.87
CA LEU A 120 14.98 1.71 1.56
C LEU A 120 13.99 1.31 0.45
N GLY A 121 13.52 0.06 0.45
CA GLY A 121 12.52 -0.42 -0.50
C GLY A 121 11.23 0.39 -0.50
N LEU A 122 10.69 0.72 0.68
CA LEU A 122 9.49 1.56 0.80
C LEU A 122 9.74 2.98 0.31
N ARG A 123 10.92 3.55 0.61
CA ARG A 123 11.31 4.88 0.15
C ARG A 123 11.48 4.93 -1.36
N LEU A 124 12.10 3.91 -1.96
CA LEU A 124 12.26 3.79 -3.40
C LEU A 124 10.91 3.57 -4.09
N GLN A 125 10.01 2.80 -3.50
CA GLN A 125 8.63 2.67 -4.00
C GLN A 125 7.88 4.02 -4.02
N ASN A 126 8.01 4.81 -2.95
CA ASN A 126 7.42 6.15 -2.89
C ASN A 126 8.06 7.10 -3.91
N LYS A 127 9.39 7.04 -4.06
CA LYS A 127 10.12 7.83 -5.06
C LYS A 127 9.69 7.46 -6.48
N TYR A 128 9.62 6.18 -6.81
CA TYR A 128 9.15 5.68 -8.11
C TYR A 128 7.74 6.18 -8.43
N ARG A 129 6.81 6.11 -7.48
CA ARG A 129 5.44 6.62 -7.64
C ARG A 129 5.42 8.13 -7.90
N ASN A 130 6.27 8.89 -7.22
CA ASN A 130 6.37 10.34 -7.40
C ASN A 130 6.94 10.71 -8.77
N VAL A 131 8.00 10.04 -9.20
CA VAL A 131 8.59 10.22 -10.54
C VAL A 131 7.57 9.87 -11.62
N LEU A 132 6.83 8.76 -11.46
CA LEU A 132 5.80 8.36 -12.41
C LEU A 132 4.68 9.39 -12.56
N LYS A 133 4.36 10.14 -11.49
CA LYS A 133 3.34 11.20 -11.53
C LYS A 133 3.85 12.55 -12.03
N LYS A 134 5.06 12.95 -11.63
CA LYS A 134 5.58 14.31 -11.82
C LYS A 134 6.62 14.43 -12.94
N GLN A 135 7.29 13.33 -13.29
CA GLN A 135 8.42 13.29 -14.22
C GLN A 135 8.35 12.04 -15.13
N PRO A 136 7.27 11.87 -15.92
CA PRO A 136 7.15 10.72 -16.82
C PRO A 136 8.27 10.70 -17.88
N GLU A 137 8.73 11.86 -18.32
CA GLU A 137 9.84 12.02 -19.28
C GLU A 137 11.13 11.33 -18.82
N ARG A 138 11.40 11.35 -17.51
CA ARG A 138 12.58 10.70 -16.92
C ARG A 138 12.51 9.17 -17.07
N ILE A 139 11.31 8.60 -16.97
CA ILE A 139 11.08 7.16 -17.19
C ILE A 139 11.27 6.83 -18.68
N GLU A 140 10.80 7.68 -19.58
CA GLU A 140 11.00 7.49 -21.03
C GLU A 140 12.48 7.57 -21.42
N ARG A 141 13.23 8.55 -20.87
CA ARG A 141 14.69 8.59 -21.05
C ARG A 141 15.37 7.32 -20.55
N ALA A 142 15.01 6.85 -19.36
CA ALA A 142 15.57 5.62 -18.82
C ALA A 142 15.23 4.38 -19.68
N LYS A 143 14.03 4.31 -20.27
CA LYS A 143 13.66 3.23 -21.21
C LYS A 143 14.48 3.31 -22.52
N LYS A 144 14.63 4.51 -23.07
CA LYS A 144 15.42 4.76 -24.28
C LYS A 144 16.88 4.35 -24.11
N GLU A 145 17.49 4.74 -22.98
CA GLU A 145 18.86 4.35 -22.63
C GLU A 145 19.04 2.83 -22.45
N LEU A 146 17.98 2.11 -22.07
CA LEU A 146 17.98 0.64 -21.97
C LEU A 146 17.65 -0.06 -23.30
N GLY A 147 17.43 0.67 -24.39
CA GLY A 147 17.00 0.10 -25.66
C GLY A 147 15.63 -0.58 -25.59
N LEU A 148 14.81 -0.25 -24.58
CA LEU A 148 13.47 -0.81 -24.36
C LEU A 148 12.39 -0.08 -25.17
N GLU A 149 12.77 0.47 -26.33
CA GLU A 149 11.93 1.35 -27.16
C GLU A 149 10.66 0.65 -27.69
N ASN A 150 10.55 -0.68 -27.55
CA ASN A 150 9.41 -1.48 -27.99
C ASN A 150 8.89 -2.51 -26.97
N ALA A 151 8.85 -2.17 -25.68
CA ALA A 151 8.12 -2.99 -24.67
C ALA A 151 6.71 -2.45 -24.33
N GLY A 152 6.25 -1.41 -25.04
CA GLY A 152 5.00 -0.70 -24.78
C GLY A 152 3.82 -1.07 -25.71
N GLN A 153 4.05 -1.83 -26.78
CA GLN A 153 3.00 -2.23 -27.73
C GLN A 153 3.23 -3.67 -28.19
N ALA A 154 2.67 -4.64 -27.46
CA ALA A 154 2.45 -5.99 -27.98
C ALA A 154 1.09 -6.48 -27.48
N LYS A 155 0.04 -6.05 -28.17
CA LYS A 155 -1.17 -6.87 -28.31
C LYS A 155 -0.84 -8.02 -29.26
N GLY A 156 -1.45 -9.17 -29.00
CA GLY A 156 -1.58 -10.38 -29.83
C GLY A 156 -0.78 -10.48 -31.14
N GLY A 157 -0.01 -11.56 -31.28
CA GLY A 157 0.54 -11.97 -32.56
C GLY A 157 1.63 -13.00 -32.39
N ALA A 158 1.45 -14.15 -33.03
CA ALA A 158 2.32 -15.31 -32.99
C ALA A 158 3.74 -15.01 -33.48
N VAL A 159 4.74 -15.69 -32.90
CA VAL A 159 5.86 -16.21 -33.69
C VAL A 159 6.28 -17.54 -33.09
N GLY A 160 6.23 -18.59 -33.90
CA GLY A 160 6.75 -19.91 -33.59
C GLY A 160 8.23 -20.06 -33.92
N ALA A 161 8.78 -21.11 -33.31
CA ALA A 161 9.85 -21.99 -33.79
C ALA A 161 11.25 -21.40 -34.06
N ALA A 162 12.21 -21.78 -33.20
CA ALA A 162 13.38 -22.57 -33.60
C ALA A 162 14.12 -23.13 -32.36
N GLU A 163 14.21 -24.45 -32.30
CA GLU A 163 14.94 -25.28 -31.32
C GLU A 163 16.47 -25.17 -31.52
N LYS A 164 17.34 -25.41 -30.52
CA LYS A 164 17.82 -26.74 -30.06
C LYS A 164 18.71 -26.55 -28.81
N SER A 165 18.39 -27.21 -27.69
CA SER A 165 18.98 -28.48 -27.17
C SER A 165 20.42 -28.39 -26.61
N VAL A 166 20.56 -28.48 -25.28
CA VAL A 166 21.52 -29.40 -24.60
C VAL A 166 20.87 -29.88 -23.29
N ALA A 167 20.89 -31.20 -23.09
CA ALA A 167 20.27 -31.95 -22.00
C ALA A 167 21.12 -31.94 -20.71
N GLY A 168 20.45 -32.02 -19.54
CA GLY A 168 21.11 -32.39 -18.27
C GLY A 168 20.37 -32.02 -16.98
N SER A 169 19.34 -32.82 -16.64
CA SER A 169 18.79 -33.14 -15.30
C SER A 169 18.62 -32.05 -14.20
N VAL A 170 17.37 -31.82 -13.75
CA VAL A 170 16.80 -32.30 -12.47
C VAL A 170 15.42 -31.65 -12.19
N LYS A 171 14.41 -32.52 -12.00
CA LYS A 171 13.08 -32.39 -11.35
C LYS A 171 12.07 -31.32 -11.84
N LYS A 172 11.04 -31.86 -12.50
CA LYS A 172 9.77 -31.26 -12.92
C LYS A 172 8.99 -30.60 -11.77
N PHE A 173 8.66 -29.32 -11.94
CA PHE A 173 7.37 -28.74 -11.55
C PHE A 173 6.86 -27.91 -12.73
N ALA A 174 6.07 -28.54 -13.58
CA ALA A 174 5.36 -27.87 -14.66
C ALA A 174 3.92 -27.63 -14.21
N ALA A 175 3.56 -26.37 -13.98
CA ALA A 175 2.19 -25.88 -14.12
C ALA A 175 2.28 -24.47 -14.68
N GLY A 176 2.04 -24.35 -15.98
CA GLY A 176 2.16 -23.12 -16.74
C GLY A 176 1.27 -22.02 -16.19
N GLY A 177 1.87 -20.85 -15.96
CA GLY A 177 1.17 -19.61 -15.66
C GLY A 177 1.62 -18.55 -16.65
N LYS A 178 0.92 -18.43 -17.78
CA LYS A 178 0.97 -17.24 -18.63
C LYS A 178 0.70 -16.03 -17.72
N THR A 179 1.57 -15.03 -17.73
CA THR A 179 1.43 -13.81 -16.92
C THR A 179 0.15 -13.10 -17.33
N ALA A 180 -0.93 -13.37 -16.60
CA ALA A 180 -2.23 -12.79 -16.88
C ALA A 180 -2.15 -11.27 -16.65
N PRO A 181 -2.64 -10.43 -17.59
CA PRO A 181 -2.67 -8.98 -17.41
C PRO A 181 -3.35 -8.66 -16.07
N CYS A 182 -2.86 -7.64 -15.37
CA CYS A 182 -3.25 -7.27 -13.99
C CYS A 182 -4.79 -7.29 -13.75
N GLY A 183 -5.60 -6.95 -14.76
CA GLY A 183 -7.06 -7.02 -14.70
C GLY A 183 -7.62 -8.44 -14.58
N GLU A 184 -7.00 -9.44 -15.20
CA GLU A 184 -7.45 -10.83 -15.17
C GLU A 184 -7.19 -11.50 -13.81
N PHE A 185 -6.13 -11.08 -13.09
CA PHE A 185 -5.90 -11.51 -11.71
C PHE A 185 -6.95 -10.96 -10.74
N LEU A 186 -7.28 -9.66 -10.85
CA LEU A 186 -8.35 -9.06 -10.05
C LEU A 186 -9.70 -9.70 -10.38
N LYS A 187 -9.98 -9.95 -11.66
CA LYS A 187 -11.18 -10.65 -12.10
C LYS A 187 -11.28 -12.05 -11.48
N ARG A 188 -10.21 -12.85 -11.56
CA ARG A 188 -10.15 -14.20 -10.94
C ARG A 188 -10.28 -14.16 -9.41
N ARG A 189 -9.78 -13.11 -8.76
CA ARG A 189 -9.93 -12.94 -7.30
C ARG A 189 -11.38 -12.62 -6.94
N LEU A 190 -12.00 -11.70 -7.66
CA LEU A 190 -13.42 -11.36 -7.49
C LEU A 190 -14.33 -12.55 -7.78
N GLU A 191 -14.08 -13.29 -8.86
CA GLU A 191 -14.82 -14.51 -9.21
C GLU A 191 -14.74 -15.56 -8.08
N ARG A 192 -13.56 -15.78 -7.50
CA ARG A 192 -13.42 -16.70 -6.35
C ARG A 192 -14.18 -16.22 -5.14
N GLU A 193 -14.13 -14.93 -4.84
CA GLU A 193 -14.83 -14.34 -3.69
C GLU A 193 -16.35 -14.43 -3.87
N ILE A 194 -16.84 -14.14 -5.07
CA ILE A 194 -18.25 -14.31 -5.46
C ILE A 194 -18.66 -15.78 -5.30
N ASN A 195 -17.88 -16.73 -5.82
CA ASN A 195 -18.20 -18.15 -5.71
C ASN A 195 -18.23 -18.64 -4.25
N LEU A 196 -17.31 -18.17 -3.40
CA LEU A 196 -17.33 -18.51 -1.97
C LEU A 196 -18.56 -17.94 -1.25
N LEU A 197 -19.02 -16.75 -1.65
CA LEU A 197 -20.26 -16.18 -1.13
C LEU A 197 -21.48 -17.00 -1.60
N TYR A 198 -21.52 -17.40 -2.87
CA TYR A 198 -22.56 -18.28 -3.40
C TYR A 198 -22.62 -19.62 -2.67
N GLU A 199 -21.48 -20.27 -2.44
CA GLU A 199 -21.44 -21.55 -1.71
C GLU A 199 -21.91 -21.39 -0.26
N ARG A 200 -21.55 -20.29 0.41
CA ARG A 200 -22.01 -20.00 1.77
C ARG A 200 -23.53 -19.80 1.83
N ILE A 201 -24.08 -19.01 0.91
CA ILE A 201 -25.52 -18.75 0.85
C ILE A 201 -26.27 -20.04 0.47
N ALA A 202 -25.77 -20.80 -0.50
CA ALA A 202 -26.36 -22.07 -0.91
C ALA A 202 -26.28 -23.13 0.21
N GLY A 203 -25.25 -23.10 1.06
CA GLY A 203 -25.14 -23.93 2.26
C GLY A 203 -26.22 -23.57 3.29
N ALA A 204 -26.31 -22.29 3.65
CA ALA A 204 -27.31 -21.80 4.61
C ALA A 204 -28.75 -22.10 4.16
N LEU A 205 -29.05 -21.89 2.87
CA LEU A 205 -30.36 -22.23 2.29
C LEU A 205 -30.63 -23.73 2.31
N ARG A 206 -29.62 -24.58 2.12
CA ARG A 206 -29.79 -26.06 2.21
C ARG A 206 -30.08 -26.50 3.64
N GLU A 207 -29.39 -25.94 4.62
CA GLU A 207 -29.61 -26.24 6.04
C GLU A 207 -31.00 -25.77 6.50
N GLU A 208 -31.41 -24.57 6.10
CA GLU A 208 -32.74 -24.03 6.42
C GLU A 208 -33.86 -24.86 5.78
N ASN A 209 -33.70 -25.25 4.52
CA ASN A 209 -34.64 -26.14 3.85
C ASN A 209 -34.72 -27.53 4.50
N ALA A 210 -33.61 -28.07 4.99
CA ALA A 210 -33.61 -29.34 5.73
C ALA A 210 -34.40 -29.22 7.04
N ARG A 211 -34.15 -28.15 7.81
CA ARG A 211 -34.90 -27.87 9.05
C ARG A 211 -36.40 -27.71 8.80
N LEU A 212 -36.79 -26.92 7.79
CA LEU A 212 -38.19 -26.73 7.42
C LEU A 212 -38.85 -28.05 6.98
N LYS A 213 -38.12 -28.94 6.31
CA LYS A 213 -38.63 -30.27 5.96
C LYS A 213 -38.85 -31.14 7.19
N GLU A 214 -37.89 -31.18 8.11
CA GLU A 214 -38.03 -31.93 9.36
C GLU A 214 -39.20 -31.42 10.21
N GLU A 215 -39.35 -30.10 10.31
CA GLU A 215 -40.46 -29.47 11.03
C GLU A 215 -41.81 -29.77 10.37
N ASN A 216 -41.89 -29.70 9.04
CA ASN A 216 -43.09 -30.09 8.30
C ASN A 216 -43.46 -31.57 8.53
N GLU A 217 -42.48 -32.47 8.50
CA GLU A 217 -42.72 -33.89 8.77
C GLU A 217 -43.17 -34.12 10.23
N ARG A 218 -42.60 -33.40 11.19
CA ARG A 218 -43.06 -33.42 12.59
C ARG A 218 -44.49 -32.94 12.72
N LEU A 219 -44.84 -31.82 12.10
CA LEU A 219 -46.20 -31.26 12.12
C LEU A 219 -47.21 -32.20 11.46
N LYS A 220 -46.87 -32.81 10.32
CA LYS A 220 -47.71 -33.83 9.68
C LYS A 220 -47.97 -35.03 10.58
N ARG A 221 -46.95 -35.53 11.30
CA ARG A 221 -47.11 -36.64 12.26
C ARG A 221 -48.05 -36.25 13.40
N LEU A 222 -47.90 -35.04 13.95
CA LEU A 222 -48.79 -34.54 15.00
C LEU A 222 -50.24 -34.38 14.52
N LEU A 223 -50.45 -33.90 13.29
CA LEU A 223 -51.78 -33.79 12.70
C LEU A 223 -52.39 -35.16 12.39
N SER A 224 -51.59 -36.15 12.02
CA SER A 224 -52.05 -37.53 11.77
C SER A 224 -52.43 -38.27 13.06
N ILE A 225 -51.91 -37.87 14.22
CA ILE A 225 -52.26 -38.45 15.53
C ILE A 225 -53.52 -37.77 16.12
N LYS A 226 -53.83 -36.54 15.69
CA LYS A 226 -55.01 -35.77 16.14
C LYS A 226 -56.29 -36.03 15.35
N ARG A 227 -56.22 -36.84 14.28
CA ARG A 227 -57.39 -37.34 13.52
C ARG A 227 -57.66 -38.77 13.91
#